data_AF-A0A819FAZ7-F1
#
_entry.id   AF-A0A819FAZ7-F1
#
_cell.length_a   1.000
_cell.length_b   1.000
_cell.length_c   1.000
_cell.angle_alpha   90.00
_cell.angle_beta   90.00
_cell.angle_gamma   90.00
#
_symmetry.space_group_name_H-M   'P 1'
#
loop_
_entity.id
_entity.type
_entity.pdbx_description
1 polymer ?
#
loop_
_entity_poly.entity_id
_entity_poly.type
_entity_poly.pdbx_seq_one_letter_code
_entity_poly.pdbx_strand_id
1 'polypeptide(L)'
;MKDEVANVFHEISPHLVLATSIRECYELTNQQQSSPPLILPTLKRKENEQITLFPSLAQLTTSSQVWQQYFHTRQILPLKNHEEYFDNFPLYKFHLSSCWYESKDSAIQRLANRISTHPLLGIRQLNDQTRATWKSLININLPQHPFLKDHKIQDAILFLAVAYFELATAACVQLLSSKEDDQQ
;
A
#
# COMPACT_ATOMS: atom_id res chain seq x y z
N MET A 1 -8.86 1.79 -38.71
CA MET A 1 -7.55 1.47 -38.11
C MET A 1 -6.87 2.80 -37.91
N LYS A 2 -6.69 3.28 -36.68
CA LYS A 2 -5.89 4.50 -36.47
C LYS A 2 -4.44 4.11 -36.78
N ASP A 3 -3.75 4.87 -37.60
CA ASP A 3 -2.33 4.67 -37.86
C ASP A 3 -1.59 5.01 -36.56
N GLU A 4 -1.38 4.00 -35.72
CA GLU A 4 -0.54 4.15 -34.53
C GLU A 4 0.91 4.28 -34.97
N VAL A 5 1.55 5.33 -34.49
CA VAL A 5 2.96 5.58 -34.75
C VAL A 5 3.80 4.51 -34.06
N ALA A 6 4.55 3.74 -34.84
CA ALA A 6 5.47 2.75 -34.32
C ALA A 6 6.75 3.43 -33.80
N ASN A 7 7.08 3.20 -32.54
CA ASN A 7 8.27 3.77 -31.88
C ASN A 7 9.40 2.75 -31.66
N VAL A 8 9.16 1.48 -32.02
CA VAL A 8 10.10 0.36 -31.84
C VAL A 8 10.23 -0.40 -33.16
N PHE A 9 11.46 -0.61 -33.62
CA PHE A 9 11.80 -1.29 -34.87
C PHE A 9 12.75 -2.45 -34.57
N HIS A 10 12.43 -3.65 -35.04
CA HIS A 10 13.33 -4.81 -34.96
C HIS A 10 13.96 -5.04 -36.34
N GLU A 11 15.27 -4.81 -36.47
CA GLU A 11 15.99 -4.96 -37.73
C GLU A 11 16.51 -6.39 -37.90
N ILE A 12 15.90 -7.13 -38.82
CA ILE A 12 16.27 -8.51 -39.15
C ILE A 12 17.32 -8.50 -40.25
N SER A 13 18.58 -8.48 -39.85
CA SER A 13 19.74 -8.42 -40.75
C SER A 13 21.01 -8.93 -40.06
N PRO A 14 22.07 -9.28 -40.82
CA PRO A 14 23.37 -9.70 -40.26
C PRO A 14 24.13 -8.57 -39.51
N HIS A 15 23.69 -7.33 -39.67
CA HIS A 15 24.18 -6.12 -39.00
C HIS A 15 23.18 -4.98 -39.20
N LEU A 16 23.09 -4.06 -38.25
CA LEU A 16 22.32 -2.80 -38.33
C LEU A 16 22.78 -1.91 -39.49
N VAL A 17 22.20 -2.05 -40.67
CA VAL A 17 22.48 -1.21 -41.85
C VAL A 17 21.38 -0.18 -42.03
N LEU A 18 20.14 -0.50 -41.63
CA LEU A 18 18.99 0.38 -41.83
C LEU A 18 18.78 1.36 -40.68
N ALA A 19 19.47 1.20 -39.56
CA ALA A 19 19.27 2.01 -38.37
C ALA A 19 19.32 3.53 -38.63
N THR A 20 20.21 4.00 -39.50
CA THR A 20 20.30 5.42 -39.87
C THR A 20 19.06 5.87 -40.65
N SER A 21 18.72 5.16 -41.74
CA SER A 21 17.56 5.47 -42.56
C SER A 21 16.25 5.40 -41.78
N ILE A 22 16.12 4.46 -40.85
CA ILE A 22 14.96 4.35 -39.96
C ILE A 22 14.83 5.60 -39.09
N ARG A 23 15.94 6.12 -38.51
CA ARG A 23 15.91 7.35 -37.71
C ARG A 23 15.51 8.55 -38.55
N GLU A 24 16.11 8.71 -39.72
CA GLU A 24 15.79 9.81 -40.65
C GLU A 24 14.30 9.80 -41.03
N CYS A 25 13.77 8.65 -41.43
CA CYS A 25 12.35 8.49 -41.76
C CYS A 25 11.44 8.76 -40.55
N TYR A 26 11.84 8.30 -39.37
CA TYR A 26 11.06 8.51 -38.13
C TYR A 26 11.00 9.99 -37.75
N GLU A 27 12.11 10.72 -37.83
CA GLU A 27 12.19 12.15 -37.54
C GLU A 27 11.30 12.97 -38.49
N LEU A 28 11.25 12.58 -39.78
CA LEU A 28 10.39 13.23 -40.77
C LEU A 28 8.90 13.00 -40.51
N THR A 29 8.55 11.80 -40.03
CA THR A 29 7.15 11.39 -39.85
C THR A 29 6.59 11.82 -38.49
N ASN A 30 7.44 11.88 -37.44
CA ASN A 30 7.02 12.03 -36.05
C ASN A 30 7.62 13.27 -35.38
N GLN A 31 7.40 14.44 -35.98
CA GLN A 31 7.95 15.73 -35.53
C GLN A 31 7.51 16.15 -34.12
N GLN A 32 6.45 15.55 -33.57
CA GLN A 32 5.92 15.87 -32.23
C GLN A 32 6.48 15.02 -31.09
N GLN A 33 7.23 13.95 -31.38
CA GLN A 33 7.84 13.11 -30.34
C GLN A 33 9.28 13.53 -30.06
N SER A 34 9.59 13.78 -28.79
CA SER A 34 10.93 14.20 -28.36
C SER A 34 11.94 13.06 -28.21
N SER A 35 11.50 11.79 -28.29
CA SER A 35 12.36 10.62 -28.10
C SER A 35 12.69 9.92 -29.43
N PRO A 36 13.96 9.51 -29.66
CA PRO A 36 14.33 8.74 -30.85
C PRO A 36 13.66 7.35 -30.84
N PRO A 37 13.49 6.72 -32.02
CA PRO A 37 12.94 5.38 -32.10
C PRO A 37 13.89 4.36 -31.49
N LEU A 38 13.34 3.34 -30.83
CA LEU A 38 14.10 2.20 -30.35
C LEU A 38 14.36 1.24 -31.51
N ILE A 39 15.62 1.03 -31.88
CA ILE A 39 16.01 0.13 -32.97
C ILE A 39 16.77 -1.05 -32.39
N LEU A 40 16.22 -2.25 -32.55
CA LEU A 40 16.72 -3.49 -31.96
C LEU A 40 17.35 -4.37 -33.04
N PRO A 41 18.65 -4.69 -32.95
CA PRO A 41 19.30 -5.61 -33.89
C PRO A 41 18.88 -7.06 -33.65
N THR A 42 18.76 -7.84 -34.72
CA THR A 42 18.87 -9.31 -34.61
C THR A 42 20.33 -9.73 -34.48
N LEU A 43 21.25 -9.17 -35.28
CA LEU A 43 22.67 -9.50 -35.28
C LEU A 43 23.56 -8.27 -35.43
N LYS A 44 24.82 -8.39 -34.99
CA LYS A 44 25.86 -7.38 -35.18
C LYS A 44 27.18 -8.05 -35.57
N ARG A 45 27.80 -7.50 -36.61
CA ARG A 45 29.05 -7.99 -37.20
C ARG A 45 30.16 -8.07 -36.15
N LYS A 46 30.87 -9.21 -36.14
CA LYS A 46 31.95 -9.52 -35.19
C LYS A 46 31.51 -9.55 -33.72
N GLU A 47 30.20 -9.61 -33.46
CA GLU A 47 29.66 -9.82 -32.13
C GLU A 47 29.01 -11.20 -32.05
N ASN A 48 28.88 -11.72 -30.83
CA ASN A 48 28.22 -12.98 -30.61
C ASN A 48 26.71 -12.83 -30.84
N GLU A 49 26.13 -13.76 -31.59
CA GLU A 49 24.73 -13.74 -31.99
C GLU A 49 23.79 -13.77 -30.78
N GLN A 50 24.05 -14.63 -29.80
CA GLN A 50 23.23 -14.75 -28.58
C GLN A 50 23.31 -13.49 -27.72
N ILE A 51 24.51 -12.90 -27.60
CA ILE A 51 24.72 -11.65 -26.85
C ILE A 51 24.02 -10.47 -27.53
N THR A 52 23.82 -10.50 -28.86
CA THR A 52 23.07 -9.46 -29.58
C THR A 52 21.57 -9.70 -29.52
N LEU A 53 21.14 -10.95 -29.77
CA LEU A 53 19.75 -11.32 -29.94
C LEU A 53 18.97 -11.34 -28.61
N PHE A 54 19.53 -11.93 -27.55
CA PHE A 54 18.79 -12.09 -26.30
C PHE A 54 18.43 -10.75 -25.63
N PRO A 55 19.32 -9.75 -25.56
CA PRO A 55 18.95 -8.43 -25.06
C PRO A 55 17.93 -7.72 -25.94
N SER A 56 18.03 -7.84 -27.28
CA SER A 56 17.03 -7.28 -28.20
C SER A 56 15.66 -7.91 -28.00
N LEU A 57 15.60 -9.23 -27.78
CA LEU A 57 14.36 -9.91 -27.42
C LEU A 57 13.87 -9.45 -26.05
N ALA A 58 14.72 -9.38 -25.02
CA ALA A 58 14.37 -8.91 -23.69
C ALA A 58 13.80 -7.47 -23.69
N GLN A 59 14.25 -6.61 -24.59
CA GLN A 59 13.67 -5.28 -24.76
C GLN A 59 12.30 -5.29 -25.45
N LEU A 60 11.98 -6.34 -26.23
CA LEU A 60 10.63 -6.56 -26.72
C LEU A 60 9.73 -7.17 -25.62
N THR A 61 10.28 -7.98 -24.72
CA THR A 61 9.50 -8.69 -23.69
C THR A 61 8.92 -7.77 -22.63
N THR A 62 9.46 -6.56 -22.47
CA THR A 62 8.91 -5.51 -21.60
C THR A 62 7.63 -4.88 -22.17
N SER A 63 7.29 -5.13 -23.44
CA SER A 63 6.02 -4.75 -24.05
C SER A 63 5.01 -5.90 -23.95
N SER A 64 4.02 -5.76 -23.07
CA SER A 64 3.00 -6.79 -22.81
C SER A 64 2.18 -7.16 -24.04
N GLN A 65 1.98 -6.22 -24.97
CA GLN A 65 1.23 -6.40 -26.22
C GLN A 65 1.84 -7.48 -27.12
N VAL A 66 3.19 -7.52 -27.19
CA VAL A 66 3.94 -8.45 -28.05
C VAL A 66 3.70 -9.89 -27.64
N TRP A 67 3.70 -10.15 -26.32
CA TRP A 67 3.47 -11.49 -25.79
C TRP A 67 2.03 -11.96 -25.98
N GLN A 68 1.06 -11.08 -25.75
CA GLN A 68 -0.35 -11.40 -26.00
C GLN A 68 -0.57 -11.84 -27.45
N GLN A 69 -0.01 -11.10 -28.41
CA GLN A 69 -0.10 -11.43 -29.82
C GLN A 69 0.67 -12.72 -30.16
N TYR A 70 1.85 -12.94 -29.58
CA TYR A 70 2.65 -14.15 -29.76
C TYR A 70 1.89 -15.41 -29.31
N PHE A 71 1.36 -15.41 -28.08
CA PHE A 71 0.61 -16.55 -27.54
C PHE A 71 -0.69 -16.80 -28.31
N HIS A 72 -1.41 -15.72 -28.68
CA HIS A 72 -2.63 -15.81 -29.47
C HIS A 72 -2.37 -16.44 -30.86
N THR A 73 -1.38 -15.93 -31.59
CA THR A 73 -1.07 -16.38 -32.96
C THR A 73 -0.61 -17.83 -33.01
N ARG A 74 0.12 -18.29 -31.98
CA ARG A 74 0.63 -19.66 -31.92
C ARG A 74 -0.31 -20.66 -31.25
N GLN A 75 -1.51 -20.23 -30.83
CA GLN A 75 -2.47 -21.05 -30.09
C GLN A 75 -1.82 -21.78 -28.89
N ILE A 76 -0.82 -21.15 -28.27
CA ILE A 76 -0.15 -21.71 -27.11
C ILE A 76 -1.10 -21.51 -25.94
N LEU A 77 -1.79 -22.59 -25.58
CA LEU A 77 -2.63 -22.61 -24.38
C LEU A 77 -1.72 -22.50 -23.14
N PRO A 78 -2.16 -21.79 -22.08
CA PRO A 78 -1.46 -21.83 -20.81
C PRO A 78 -1.32 -23.29 -20.36
N LEU A 79 -0.10 -23.68 -19.95
CA LEU A 79 0.21 -25.07 -19.59
C LEU A 79 -0.77 -25.55 -18.51
N LYS A 80 -1.47 -26.67 -18.76
CA LYS A 80 -2.46 -27.22 -17.81
C LYS A 80 -1.84 -27.64 -16.45
N ASN A 81 -0.53 -27.87 -16.40
CA ASN A 81 0.19 -28.31 -15.21
C ASN A 81 1.04 -27.17 -14.65
N HIS A 82 0.38 -26.14 -14.15
CA HIS A 82 1.03 -24.95 -13.59
C HIS A 82 1.79 -25.22 -12.29
N GLU A 83 1.43 -26.27 -11.55
CA GLU A 83 1.89 -26.51 -10.17
C GLU A 83 3.39 -26.83 -10.07
N GLU A 84 3.97 -27.57 -11.04
CA GLU A 84 5.38 -28.01 -10.96
C GLU A 84 6.40 -26.88 -11.19
N TYR A 85 6.00 -25.74 -11.76
CA TYR A 85 6.91 -24.65 -12.10
C TYR A 85 6.97 -23.54 -11.05
N PHE A 86 5.93 -23.37 -10.23
CA PHE A 86 5.86 -22.25 -9.29
C PHE A 86 6.87 -22.38 -8.13
N ASP A 87 7.19 -23.60 -7.71
CA ASP A 87 8.10 -23.84 -6.57
C ASP A 87 9.54 -23.37 -6.82
N ASN A 88 9.92 -23.19 -8.09
CA ASN A 88 11.28 -22.81 -8.49
C ASN A 88 11.48 -21.31 -8.74
N PHE A 89 10.43 -20.49 -8.67
CA PHE A 89 10.53 -19.05 -8.89
C PHE A 89 10.35 -18.25 -7.60
N PRO A 90 11.16 -17.19 -7.38
CA PRO A 90 10.91 -16.29 -6.28
C PRO A 90 9.55 -15.61 -6.47
N LEU A 91 8.77 -15.55 -5.39
CA LEU A 91 7.51 -14.80 -5.38
C LEU A 91 7.77 -13.31 -5.63
N TYR A 92 6.79 -12.65 -6.24
CA TYR A 92 6.82 -11.20 -6.42
C TYR A 92 7.05 -10.51 -5.07
N LYS A 93 8.11 -9.71 -4.98
CA LYS A 93 8.43 -8.96 -3.77
C LYS A 93 7.51 -7.74 -3.69
N PHE A 94 6.43 -7.87 -2.90
CA PHE A 94 5.60 -6.72 -2.57
C PHE A 94 6.43 -5.63 -1.89
N HIS A 95 6.19 -4.38 -2.27
CA HIS A 95 6.78 -3.24 -1.59
C HIS A 95 6.08 -3.05 -0.24
N LEU A 96 6.77 -3.37 0.86
CA LEU A 96 6.21 -3.38 2.22
C LEU A 96 6.25 -2.01 2.90
N SER A 97 6.02 -0.92 2.16
CA SER A 97 5.89 0.41 2.76
C SER A 97 4.60 0.48 3.59
N SER A 98 4.67 1.13 4.75
CA SER A 98 3.46 1.49 5.49
C SER A 98 2.66 2.51 4.68
N CYS A 99 1.59 2.05 4.04
CA CYS A 99 0.64 2.88 3.31
C CYS A 99 -0.60 3.23 4.15
N TRP A 100 -0.46 3.20 5.49
CA TRP A 100 -1.54 3.50 6.42
C TRP A 100 -1.45 4.94 6.91
N TYR A 101 -2.53 5.70 6.75
CA TYR A 101 -2.69 7.00 7.39
C TYR A 101 -3.51 6.84 8.66
N GLU A 102 -2.85 6.85 9.82
CA GLU A 102 -3.51 6.81 11.12
C GLU A 102 -3.68 8.23 11.67
N SER A 103 -4.91 8.62 12.02
CA SER A 103 -5.17 9.90 12.69
C SER A 103 -4.70 9.86 14.14
N LYS A 104 -4.39 11.03 14.72
CA LYS A 104 -4.02 11.14 16.15
C LYS A 104 -5.09 10.51 17.05
N ASP A 105 -6.37 10.75 16.78
CA ASP A 105 -7.48 10.17 17.54
C ASP A 105 -7.51 8.64 17.44
N SER A 106 -7.29 8.08 16.24
CA SER A 106 -7.21 6.63 16.04
C SER A 106 -6.02 6.04 16.80
N ALA A 107 -4.86 6.69 16.75
CA ALA A 107 -3.68 6.26 17.47
C ALA A 107 -3.91 6.27 19.00
N ILE A 108 -4.57 7.32 19.51
CA ILE A 108 -4.94 7.42 20.94
C ILE A 108 -5.89 6.30 21.32
N GLN A 109 -6.95 6.04 20.56
CA GLN A 109 -7.88 4.94 20.85
C GLN A 109 -7.15 3.58 20.87
N ARG A 110 -6.28 3.34 19.88
CA ARG A 110 -5.52 2.09 19.77
C ARG A 110 -4.52 1.91 20.92
N LEU A 111 -3.84 2.97 21.34
CA LEU A 111 -2.84 2.93 22.40
C LEU A 111 -3.48 2.96 23.80
N ALA A 112 -4.56 3.70 23.99
CA ALA A 112 -5.20 3.88 25.29
C ALA A 112 -5.81 2.59 25.84
N ASN A 113 -6.22 1.65 24.98
CA ASN A 113 -6.62 0.31 25.40
C ASN A 113 -5.49 -0.48 26.11
N ARG A 114 -4.24 -0.01 26.06
CA ARG A 114 -3.10 -0.59 26.76
C ARG A 114 -2.79 0.06 28.12
N ILE A 115 -3.43 1.20 28.43
CA ILE A 115 -3.10 2.07 29.59
C ILE A 115 -4.33 2.28 30.51
N SER A 116 -5.41 1.50 30.35
CA SER A 116 -6.63 1.74 31.13
C SER A 116 -6.42 1.45 32.62
N THR A 117 -6.48 2.47 33.47
CA THR A 117 -6.28 2.37 34.93
C THR A 117 -7.59 2.30 35.73
N HIS A 118 -8.69 2.91 35.26
CA HIS A 118 -9.97 2.93 35.99
C HIS A 118 -11.18 2.51 35.11
N PRO A 119 -12.01 1.53 35.55
CA PRO A 119 -13.06 0.92 34.72
C PRO A 119 -14.10 1.89 34.13
N LEU A 120 -14.39 3.01 34.83
CA LEU A 120 -15.42 3.97 34.38
C LEU A 120 -14.84 5.22 33.69
N LEU A 121 -13.55 5.52 33.89
CA LEU A 121 -12.96 6.79 33.44
C LEU A 121 -12.73 6.83 31.93
N GLY A 122 -12.41 5.68 31.33
CA GLY A 122 -12.20 5.54 29.90
C GLY A 122 -10.90 6.21 29.43
N ILE A 123 -10.93 6.73 28.20
CA ILE A 123 -9.73 7.14 27.47
C ILE A 123 -9.54 8.65 27.54
N ARG A 124 -8.37 9.07 28.03
CA ARG A 124 -7.94 10.47 27.98
C ARG A 124 -7.80 10.93 26.54
N GLN A 125 -8.38 12.07 26.21
CA GLN A 125 -8.22 12.71 24.92
C GLN A 125 -6.95 13.57 24.95
N LEU A 126 -6.07 13.41 23.95
CA LEU A 126 -4.90 14.26 23.75
C LEU A 126 -5.24 15.32 22.71
N ASN A 127 -6.23 16.14 23.02
CA ASN A 127 -6.59 17.32 22.26
C ASN A 127 -5.86 18.54 22.85
N ASP A 128 -5.53 19.52 22.00
CA ASP A 128 -4.83 20.77 22.37
C ASP A 128 -5.75 21.76 23.11
N GLN A 129 -6.56 21.22 24.02
CA GLN A 129 -7.48 21.97 24.86
C GLN A 129 -6.81 22.24 26.19
N THR A 130 -7.03 23.44 26.73
CA THR A 130 -6.53 23.86 28.05
C THR A 130 -7.07 23.03 29.22
N ARG A 131 -7.99 22.10 28.96
CA ARG A 131 -8.63 21.23 29.95
C ARG A 131 -8.46 19.77 29.55
N ALA A 132 -8.06 18.94 30.51
CA ALA A 132 -8.02 17.49 30.31
C ALA A 132 -9.44 16.94 30.18
N THR A 133 -9.66 16.09 29.17
CA THR A 133 -10.96 15.46 28.91
C THR A 133 -10.80 13.96 28.76
N TRP A 134 -11.82 13.22 29.20
CA TRP A 134 -11.90 11.77 29.08
C TRP A 134 -13.20 11.40 28.37
N LYS A 135 -13.14 10.34 27.56
CA LYS A 135 -14.31 9.75 26.93
C LYS A 135 -14.41 8.29 27.33
N SER A 136 -15.58 7.91 27.83
CA SER A 136 -15.90 6.55 28.23
C SER A 136 -17.30 6.19 27.73
N LEU A 137 -17.43 4.97 27.20
CA LEU A 137 -18.73 4.38 26.88
C LEU A 137 -19.07 3.40 27.99
N ILE A 138 -19.95 3.83 28.90
CA ILE A 138 -20.41 3.00 30.01
C ILE A 138 -21.58 2.15 29.51
N ASN A 139 -21.36 0.84 29.39
CA ASN A 139 -22.40 -0.11 29.07
C ASN A 139 -22.82 -0.87 30.33
N ILE A 140 -24.05 -0.63 30.77
CA ILE A 140 -24.65 -1.25 31.96
C ILE A 140 -24.74 -2.77 31.88
N ASN A 141 -24.66 -3.36 30.69
CA ASN A 141 -24.72 -4.81 30.48
C ASN A 141 -23.35 -5.49 30.49
N LEU A 142 -22.26 -4.74 30.68
CA LEU A 142 -20.94 -5.33 30.79
C LEU A 142 -20.77 -6.06 32.14
N PRO A 143 -20.12 -7.24 32.15
CA PRO A 143 -19.85 -7.99 33.38
C PRO A 143 -18.91 -7.25 34.34
N GLN A 144 -18.19 -6.22 33.86
CA GLN A 144 -17.28 -5.39 34.64
C GLN A 144 -18.01 -4.31 35.47
N HIS A 145 -19.30 -4.07 35.22
CA HIS A 145 -20.08 -3.03 35.89
C HIS A 145 -21.44 -3.52 36.45
N PRO A 146 -21.48 -4.66 37.17
CA PRO A 146 -22.74 -5.20 37.68
C PRO A 146 -23.45 -4.22 38.63
N PHE A 147 -22.66 -3.48 39.42
CA PHE A 147 -23.13 -2.48 40.38
C PHE A 147 -23.90 -1.30 39.77
N LEU A 148 -23.75 -1.03 38.46
CA LEU A 148 -24.47 0.08 37.83
C LEU A 148 -25.97 -0.19 37.73
N LYS A 149 -26.39 -1.46 37.70
CA LYS A 149 -27.82 -1.82 37.62
C LYS A 149 -28.57 -1.64 38.94
N ASP A 150 -27.83 -1.60 40.06
CA ASP A 150 -28.42 -1.59 41.40
C ASP A 150 -28.94 -0.20 41.81
N HIS A 151 -28.46 0.87 41.17
CA HIS A 151 -28.96 2.22 41.41
C HIS A 151 -30.12 2.58 40.48
N LYS A 152 -31.33 2.25 40.94
CA LYS A 152 -32.57 2.36 40.18
C LYS A 152 -33.58 3.26 40.92
N ILE A 153 -34.06 4.30 40.26
CA ILE A 153 -35.06 5.23 40.79
C ILE A 153 -36.25 5.24 39.83
N GLN A 154 -37.45 4.93 40.33
CA GLN A 154 -38.69 4.89 39.53
C GLN A 154 -38.53 4.10 38.22
N ASP A 155 -37.98 2.90 38.35
CA ASP A 155 -37.67 2.01 37.25
C ASP A 155 -36.57 2.40 36.25
N ALA A 156 -35.97 3.59 36.40
CA ALA A 156 -34.83 4.03 35.59
C ALA A 156 -33.49 3.74 36.29
N ILE A 157 -32.54 3.15 35.56
CA ILE A 157 -31.15 3.01 36.00
C ILE A 157 -30.47 4.38 35.80
N LEU A 158 -30.03 4.99 36.89
CA LEU A 158 -29.37 6.30 36.87
C LEU A 158 -27.91 6.16 37.29
N PHE A 159 -27.04 6.93 36.67
CA PHE A 159 -25.65 6.99 37.09
C PHE A 159 -25.55 7.63 38.49
N LEU A 160 -24.86 6.97 39.42
CA LEU A 160 -24.80 7.39 40.81
C LEU A 160 -24.08 8.74 40.93
N ALA A 161 -24.61 9.65 41.76
CA ALA A 161 -23.94 10.92 42.03
C ALA A 161 -22.52 10.73 42.59
N VAL A 162 -22.34 9.72 43.45
CA VAL A 162 -21.04 9.36 44.05
C VAL A 162 -20.03 8.91 42.99
N ALA A 163 -20.49 8.30 41.89
CA ALA A 163 -19.60 7.85 40.84
C ALA A 163 -18.93 9.02 40.09
N TYR A 164 -19.53 10.23 40.08
CA TYR A 164 -18.85 11.41 39.56
C TYR A 164 -17.65 11.83 40.41
N PHE A 165 -17.72 11.66 41.74
CA PHE A 165 -16.58 11.93 42.61
C PHE A 165 -15.45 10.94 42.39
N GLU A 166 -15.77 9.65 42.22
CA GLU A 166 -14.79 8.61 41.90
C GLU A 166 -14.12 8.85 40.53
N LEU A 167 -14.89 9.29 39.54
CA LEU A 167 -14.33 9.68 38.25
C LEU A 167 -13.38 10.88 38.38
N ALA A 168 -13.71 11.85 39.22
CA ALA A 168 -12.85 13.01 39.47
C ALA A 168 -11.55 12.63 40.20
N THR A 169 -11.61 11.75 41.20
CA THR A 169 -10.41 11.26 41.91
C THR A 169 -9.53 10.44 40.96
N ALA A 170 -10.10 9.52 40.19
CA ALA A 170 -9.37 8.74 39.19
C ALA A 170 -8.69 9.63 38.14
N ALA A 171 -9.39 10.67 37.67
CA ALA A 171 -8.82 11.65 36.75
C ALA A 171 -7.63 12.42 37.35
N CYS A 172 -7.74 12.85 38.62
CA CYS A 172 -6.65 13.51 39.34
C CYS A 172 -5.43 12.61 39.50
N VAL A 173 -5.63 11.35 39.90
CA VAL A 173 -4.54 10.37 40.03
C VAL A 173 -3.83 10.18 38.70
N GLN A 174 -4.58 9.97 37.60
CA GLN A 174 -3.99 9.79 36.28
C GLN A 174 -3.19 11.02 35.82
N LEU A 175 -3.65 12.24 36.11
CA LEU A 175 -2.93 13.47 35.78
C LEU A 175 -1.66 13.66 36.60
N LEU A 176 -1.67 13.27 37.87
CA LEU A 176 -0.49 13.35 38.74
C LEU A 176 0.57 12.35 38.30
N SER A 177 0.19 11.10 38.05
CA SER A 177 1.12 10.06 37.58
C SER A 177 1.76 10.45 36.23
N SER A 178 0.99 11.05 35.31
CA SER A 178 1.56 11.50 34.02
C SER A 178 2.60 12.62 34.15
N LYS A 179 2.56 13.44 35.21
CA LYS A 179 3.54 14.51 35.43
C LYS A 179 4.87 13.99 35.99
N GLU A 180 4.84 12.88 36.71
CA GLU A 180 6.04 12.24 37.26
C GLU A 180 6.85 11.57 36.14
N ASP A 181 6.18 10.99 35.14
CA ASP A 181 6.82 10.37 33.97
C ASP A 181 7.47 11.39 33.01
N ASP A 182 6.94 12.62 32.92
CA ASP A 182 7.49 13.70 32.08
C ASP A 182 8.74 14.41 32.69
N GLN A 183 9.07 14.12 33.95
CA GLN A 183 10.21 14.74 34.68
C GLN A 183 11.45 13.84 34.79
N GLN A 184 11.44 12.66 34.18
CA GLN A 184 12.59 11.74 34.04
C GLN A 184 13.09 11.70 32.60
#